data_AF-A0A1I4RGW1-F1
#
_entry.id   AF-A0A1I4RGW1-F1
#
_cell.length_a   1.000
_cell.length_b   1.000
_cell.length_c   1.000
_cell.angle_alpha   90.00
_cell.angle_beta   90.00
_cell.angle_gamma   90.00
#
_symmetry.space_group_name_H-M   'P 1'
#
loop_
_entity.id
_entity.type
_entity.pdbx_description
1 polymer ?
#
loop_
_entity_poly.entity_id
_entity_poly.type
_entity_poly.pdbx_seq_one_letter_code
_entity_poly.pdbx_strand_id
1 'polypeptide(L)'
;MSLELPISHQDAFQCEECDTTINHTFTIEDLEYESSEERGMGEETQYGFTEEVTCPSCQHTNEVTGEVWEYPDGAVNLIQLT
;
A
#
# COMPACT_ATOMS: atom_id res chain seq x y z
N MET A 1 -0.28 -11.12 15.62
CA MET A 1 -0.21 -12.04 14.47
C MET A 1 0.01 -11.17 13.26
N SER A 2 1.02 -11.46 12.44
CA SER A 2 1.31 -10.64 11.26
C SER A 2 0.27 -10.85 10.16
N LEU A 3 -0.09 -9.79 9.43
CA LEU A 3 -0.95 -9.83 8.24
C LEU A 3 -0.62 -10.98 7.29
N GLU A 4 -1.64 -11.58 6.68
CA GLU A 4 -1.47 -12.60 5.65
C GLU A 4 -1.07 -11.95 4.32
N LEU A 5 0.17 -12.18 3.89
CA LEU A 5 0.70 -11.74 2.59
C LEU A 5 0.55 -12.85 1.53
N PRO A 6 0.39 -12.49 0.24
CA PRO A 6 0.32 -11.12 -0.28
C PRO A 6 -1.06 -10.49 -0.11
N ILE A 7 -1.09 -9.16 0.05
CA ILE A 7 -2.33 -8.37 0.08
C ILE A 7 -2.58 -7.79 -1.31
N SER A 8 -3.78 -8.01 -1.85
CA SER A 8 -4.20 -7.42 -3.13
C SER A 8 -5.06 -6.18 -2.88
N HIS A 9 -4.60 -5.02 -3.36
CA HIS A 9 -5.34 -3.75 -3.28
C HIS A 9 -5.49 -3.14 -4.67
N GLN A 10 -6.68 -2.65 -5.01
CA GLN A 10 -6.91 -1.97 -6.28
C GLN A 10 -7.11 -0.49 -6.03
N ASP A 11 -6.24 0.33 -6.63
CA ASP A 11 -6.30 1.78 -6.50
C ASP A 11 -5.89 2.47 -7.81
N ALA A 12 -6.09 3.78 -7.86
CA ALA A 12 -5.76 4.59 -9.01
C ALA A 12 -4.86 5.75 -8.62
N PHE A 13 -3.76 5.90 -9.36
CA PHE A 13 -2.81 7.01 -9.17
C PHE A 13 -2.56 7.72 -10.50
N GLN A 14 -2.03 8.94 -10.44
CA GLN A 14 -1.67 9.70 -11.63
C GLN A 14 -0.19 9.48 -11.95
N CYS A 15 0.11 9.21 -13.22
CA CYS A 15 1.50 9.15 -13.67
C CYS A 15 2.16 10.52 -13.59
N GLU A 16 3.33 10.59 -12.95
CA GLU A 16 4.06 11.85 -12.73
C GLU A 16 4.50 12.54 -14.04
N GLU A 17 4.77 11.76 -15.09
CA GLU A 17 5.27 12.28 -16.37
C GLU A 17 4.16 12.71 -17.35
N CYS A 18 3.05 11.98 -17.41
CA CYS A 18 2.04 12.16 -18.45
C CYS A 18 0.64 12.47 -17.93
N ASP A 19 0.47 12.61 -16.60
CA ASP A 19 -0.78 12.92 -15.90
C ASP A 19 -1.92 11.90 -16.14
N THR A 20 -1.62 10.79 -16.83
CA THR A 20 -2.61 9.74 -17.12
C THR A 20 -2.94 8.99 -15.83
N THR A 21 -4.23 8.86 -15.53
CA THR A 21 -4.71 8.02 -14.42
C THR A 21 -4.50 6.54 -14.74
N ILE A 22 -3.71 5.87 -13.92
CA ILE A 22 -3.42 4.45 -14.00
C ILE A 22 -4.23 3.75 -12.91
N ASN A 23 -5.08 2.80 -13.32
CA ASN A 23 -5.72 1.89 -12.38
C ASN A 23 -4.82 0.66 -12.26
N HIS A 24 -4.33 0.38 -11.05
CA HIS A 24 -3.41 -0.72 -10.80
C HIS A 24 -3.90 -1.61 -9.66
N THR A 25 -3.56 -2.89 -9.72
CA THR A 25 -3.76 -3.83 -8.62
C THR A 25 -2.41 -4.08 -7.98
N PHE A 26 -2.18 -3.39 -6.86
CA PHE A 26 -1.00 -3.53 -6.03
C PHE A 26 -1.00 -4.90 -5.37
N THR A 27 0.11 -5.63 -5.52
CA THR A 27 0.31 -6.92 -4.88
C THR A 27 1.40 -6.77 -3.85
N ILE A 28 0.98 -6.48 -2.62
CA ILE A 28 1.89 -6.18 -1.51
C ILE A 28 2.43 -7.51 -0.99
N GLU A 29 3.66 -7.85 -1.39
CA GLU A 29 4.35 -9.08 -0.98
C GLU A 29 5.24 -8.88 0.25
N ASP A 30 5.64 -7.65 0.53
CA ASP A 30 6.50 -7.26 1.64
C ASP A 30 5.96 -5.98 2.30
N LEU A 31 6.12 -5.90 3.62
CA LEU A 31 5.66 -4.80 4.45
C LEU A 31 6.79 -4.37 5.39
N GLU A 32 7.17 -3.10 5.32
CA GLU A 32 8.14 -2.52 6.24
C GLU A 32 7.41 -1.95 7.46
N TYR A 33 7.76 -2.39 8.67
CA TYR A 33 7.19 -1.83 9.89
C TYR A 33 7.58 -0.36 10.04
N GLU A 34 6.60 0.52 10.25
CA GLU A 34 6.85 1.94 10.50
C GLU A 34 6.58 2.32 11.95
N SER A 35 5.39 2.00 12.47
CA SER A 35 5.01 2.36 13.83
C SER A 35 3.92 1.45 14.39
N SER A 36 3.74 1.46 15.71
CA SER A 36 2.58 0.85 16.35
C SER A 36 2.09 1.68 17.53
N GLU A 37 0.78 1.65 17.77
CA GLU A 37 0.12 2.33 18.87
C GLU A 37 -0.93 1.42 19.53
N GLU A 38 -0.90 1.29 20.86
CA GLU A 38 -1.97 0.61 21.59
C GLU A 38 -3.27 1.41 21.54
N ARG A 39 -4.33 0.80 21.00
CA ARG A 39 -5.70 1.31 20.95
C ARG A 39 -6.65 0.37 21.67
N GLY A 40 -7.91 0.78 21.79
CA GLY A 40 -8.89 0.11 22.66
C GLY A 40 -9.10 -1.39 22.39
N MET A 41 -9.00 -1.84 21.13
CA MET A 41 -9.21 -3.25 20.75
C MET A 41 -7.91 -4.01 20.47
N GLY A 42 -6.75 -3.39 20.68
CA GLY A 42 -5.45 -4.00 20.39
C GLY A 42 -4.43 -2.98 19.89
N GLU A 43 -3.28 -3.48 19.47
CA GLU A 43 -2.26 -2.69 18.79
C GLU A 43 -2.75 -2.34 17.37
N GLU A 44 -2.65 -1.07 17.00
CA GLU A 44 -2.71 -0.64 15.60
C GLU A 44 -1.28 -0.56 15.08
N THR A 45 -0.99 -1.30 14.02
CA THR A 45 0.35 -1.32 13.40
C THR A 45 0.29 -0.68 12.03
N GLN A 46 1.20 0.25 11.77
CA GLN A 46 1.41 0.87 10.48
C GLN A 46 2.59 0.18 9.78
N TYR A 47 2.37 -0.17 8.52
CA TYR A 47 3.38 -0.70 7.62
C TYR A 47 3.48 0.14 6.36
N GLY A 48 4.68 0.34 5.85
CA GLY A 48 4.95 0.93 4.54
C GLY A 48 5.15 -0.15 3.47
N PHE A 49 4.78 0.15 2.24
CA PHE A 49 5.14 -0.65 1.06
C PHE A 49 5.48 0.24 -0.12
N THR A 50 6.24 -0.32 -1.06
CA THR A 50 6.63 0.35 -2.30
C THR A 50 6.47 -0.63 -3.46
N GLU A 51 5.91 -0.16 -4.57
CA GLU A 51 5.77 -0.94 -5.80
C GLU A 51 6.11 -0.09 -7.03
N GLU A 52 6.86 -0.67 -7.97
CA GLU A 52 7.21 -0.01 -9.23
C GLU A 52 6.15 -0.31 -10.30
N VAL A 53 5.46 0.73 -10.77
CA VAL A 53 4.40 0.60 -11.76
C VAL A 53 4.76 1.34 -13.05
N THR A 54 4.95 0.57 -14.12
CA THR A 54 5.18 1.14 -15.46
C THR A 54 3.89 1.69 -16.07
N CYS A 55 3.89 2.98 -16.41
CA CYS A 55 2.78 3.63 -17.08
C CYS A 55 2.59 3.06 -18.50
N PRO A 56 1.39 2.56 -18.86
CA PRO A 56 1.12 2.03 -20.18
C PRO A 56 1.12 3.10 -21.29
N SER A 57 1.00 4.39 -20.93
CA SER A 57 0.91 5.51 -21.86
C SER A 57 2.30 6.03 -22.28
N CYS A 58 3.13 6.41 -21.30
CA CYS A 58 4.45 7.01 -21.55
C CYS A 58 5.63 6.08 -21.30
N GLN A 59 5.40 4.85 -20.83
CA GLN A 59 6.43 3.87 -20.44
C GLN A 59 7.35 4.33 -19.30
N HIS A 60 6.99 5.40 -18.59
CA HIS A 60 7.68 5.81 -17.38
C HIS A 60 7.36 4.86 -16.22
N THR A 61 8.38 4.49 -15.44
CA THR A 61 8.21 3.71 -14.21
C THR A 61 7.93 4.68 -13.07
N ASN A 62 6.74 4.57 -12.48
CA ASN A 62 6.35 5.34 -11.30
C ASN A 62 6.67 4.49 -10.08
N GLU A 63 7.36 5.06 -9.10
CA GLU A 63 7.54 4.43 -7.79
C GLU A 63 6.36 4.84 -6.92
N VAL A 64 5.45 3.91 -6.67
CA VAL A 64 4.25 4.17 -5.87
C VAL A 64 4.50 3.64 -4.47
N THR A 65 4.41 4.51 -3.48
CA THR A 65 4.48 4.14 -2.06
C THR A 65 3.10 4.20 -1.43
N GLY A 66 2.91 3.41 -0.38
CA GLY A 66 1.68 3.41 0.38
C GLY A 66 1.86 2.83 1.77
N GLU A 67 0.80 2.92 2.54
CA GLU A 67 0.73 2.49 3.93
C GLU A 67 -0.39 1.46 4.09
N VAL A 68 -0.13 0.41 4.87
CA VAL A 68 -1.11 -0.58 5.33
C VAL A 68 -1.24 -0.44 6.83
N TRP A 69 -2.47 -0.24 7.29
CA TRP A 69 -2.83 -0.17 8.69
C TRP A 69 -3.49 -1.48 9.13
N GLU A 70 -2.92 -2.15 10.11
CA GLU A 70 -3.49 -3.33 10.76
C GLU A 70 -4.20 -2.91 12.05
N TYR A 71 -5.52 -3.14 12.13
CA TYR A 71 -6.28 -2.95 13.37
C TYR A 71 -7.67 -3.63 13.34
N PRO A 72 -8.01 -4.49 14.31
CA PRO A 72 -7.14 -5.03 15.37
C PRO A 72 -6.08 -6.00 14.80
N ASP A 73 -5.16 -6.46 15.65
CA ASP A 73 -4.09 -7.43 15.32
C ASP A 73 -4.56 -8.53 14.34
N GLY A 74 -3.86 -8.68 13.22
CA GLY A 74 -4.15 -9.64 12.16
C GLY A 74 -5.24 -9.25 11.16
N ALA A 75 -5.79 -8.03 11.20
CA ALA A 75 -6.79 -7.56 10.25
C ALA A 75 -6.40 -6.25 9.56
N VAL A 76 -6.43 -6.22 8.23
CA VAL A 76 -6.24 -4.98 7.46
C VAL A 76 -7.41 -4.03 7.73
N ASN A 77 -7.08 -2.85 8.25
CA ASN A 77 -8.02 -1.77 8.52
C ASN A 77 -8.09 -0.78 7.35
N LEU A 78 -6.94 -0.36 6.82
CA LEU A 78 -6.83 0.62 5.73
C LEU A 78 -5.59 0.36 4.88
N ILE A 79 -5.71 0.61 3.57
CA ILE A 79 -4.59 0.69 2.64
C ILE A 79 -4.70 2.05 1.95
N GLN A 80 -3.62 2.83 1.93
CA GLN A 80 -3.60 4.16 1.36
C GLN A 80 -2.31 4.40 0.59
N LEU A 81 -2.40 4.99 -0.61
CA LEU A 81 -1.23 5.46 -1.36
C LEU A 81 -0.80 6.85 -0.88
N THR A 82 0.50 7.13 -0.91
CA THR A 82 1.12 8.35 -0.36
C THR A 82 1.54 9.35 -1.44
#